data_AF-A0A3D6CDU7-F1
#
_entry.id   AF-A0A3D6CDU7-F1
#
_cell.length_a   1.000
_cell.length_b   1.000
_cell.length_c   1.000
_cell.angle_alpha   90.00
_cell.angle_beta   90.00
_cell.angle_gamma   90.00
#
_symmetry.space_group_name_H-M   'P 1'
#
loop_
_entity.id
_entity.type
_entity.pdbx_description
1 polymer ?
#
loop_
_entity_poly.entity_id
_entity_poly.type
_entity_poly.pdbx_seq_one_letter_code
_entity_poly.pdbx_strand_id
1 'polypeptide(L)'
;MNALKRLLGFVWMALAPLLVAFMFWQAADKISKASEATKSNITLQWAIILFIFIPVCIGLMIFGYYSVKGLYDHLPESSAEITD
;
A
#
# COMPACT_ATOMS: atom_id res chain seq x y z
N MET A 1 4.10 -24.36 2.66
CA MET A 1 3.05 -23.45 3.19
C MET A 1 2.77 -22.35 2.16
N ASN A 2 2.07 -22.68 1.07
CA ASN A 2 2.13 -21.85 -0.15
C ASN A 2 0.79 -21.20 -0.51
N ALA A 3 -0.34 -21.67 0.06
CA ALA A 3 -1.65 -21.09 -0.25
C ALA A 3 -1.92 -19.78 0.51
N LEU A 4 -1.57 -19.71 1.80
CA LEU A 4 -1.83 -18.53 2.64
C LEU A 4 -0.99 -17.33 2.20
N LYS A 5 0.31 -17.51 1.97
CA LYS A 5 1.20 -16.43 1.49
C LYS A 5 0.77 -15.91 0.12
N ARG A 6 0.35 -16.81 -0.77
CA ARG A 6 -0.15 -16.46 -2.11
C ARG A 6 -1.49 -15.74 -2.05
N LEU A 7 -2.42 -16.18 -1.18
CA LEU A 7 -3.69 -15.50 -0.91
C LEU A 7 -3.45 -14.09 -0.36
N LEU A 8 -2.55 -13.95 0.61
CA LEU A 8 -2.16 -12.65 1.15
C LEU A 8 -1.57 -11.76 0.06
N GLY A 9 -0.76 -12.30 -0.85
CA GLY A 9 -0.26 -11.56 -2.02
C GLY A 9 -1.38 -10.96 -2.88
N PHE A 10 -2.40 -11.76 -3.22
CA PHE A 10 -3.58 -11.26 -3.94
C PHE A 10 -4.36 -10.21 -3.15
N VAL A 11 -4.54 -10.42 -1.85
CA VAL A 11 -5.20 -9.45 -0.96
C VAL A 11 -4.45 -8.12 -0.98
N TRP A 12 -3.12 -8.13 -0.81
CA TRP A 12 -2.32 -6.90 -0.79
C TRP A 12 -2.32 -6.16 -2.14
N MET A 13 -2.25 -6.89 -3.26
CA MET A 13 -2.33 -6.28 -4.59
C MET A 13 -3.68 -5.64 -4.87
N ALA A 14 -4.80 -6.21 -4.39
CA ALA A 14 -6.13 -5.62 -4.55
C ALA A 14 -6.39 -4.49 -3.55
N LEU A 15 -5.92 -4.65 -2.31
CA LEU A 15 -6.14 -3.68 -1.24
C LEU A 15 -5.38 -2.37 -1.49
N ALA A 16 -4.16 -2.43 -2.03
CA ALA A 16 -3.37 -1.23 -2.33
C ALA A 16 -4.08 -0.21 -3.24
N PRO A 17 -4.57 -0.56 -4.46
CA PRO A 17 -5.29 0.38 -5.31
C PRO A 17 -6.64 0.79 -4.72
N LEU A 18 -7.33 -0.10 -3.99
CA LEU A 18 -8.58 0.24 -3.29
C LEU A 18 -8.36 1.30 -2.21
N LEU A 19 -7.30 1.17 -1.42
CA LEU A 19 -6.94 2.15 -0.39
C LEU A 19 -6.57 3.50 -1.02
N VAL A 20 -5.78 3.51 -2.09
CA VAL A 20 -5.45 4.75 -2.81
C VAL A 20 -6.70 5.45 -3.32
N ALA A 21 -7.59 4.73 -4.01
CA ALA A 21 -8.85 5.28 -4.50
C ALA A 21 -9.72 5.83 -3.34
N PHE A 22 -9.83 5.08 -2.25
CA PHE A 22 -10.57 5.49 -1.06
C PHE A 22 -9.99 6.75 -0.41
N MET A 23 -8.67 6.87 -0.31
CA MET A 23 -8.02 8.05 0.25
C MET A 23 -8.26 9.29 -0.60
N PHE A 24 -8.18 9.19 -1.94
CA PHE A 24 -8.49 10.31 -2.83
C PHE A 24 -9.95 10.74 -2.69
N TRP A 25 -10.87 9.78 -2.60
CA TRP A 25 -12.28 10.07 -2.38
C TRP A 25 -12.53 10.79 -1.05
N GLN A 26 -11.94 10.29 0.04
CA GLN A 26 -12.03 10.94 1.36
C GLN A 26 -11.37 12.32 1.39
N ALA A 27 -10.22 12.49 0.73
CA ALA A 27 -9.57 13.80 0.62
C ALA A 27 -10.51 14.81 -0.06
N ALA A 28 -11.10 14.42 -1.21
CA ALA A 28 -12.05 15.27 -1.92
C ALA A 28 -13.30 15.58 -1.06
N ASP A 29 -13.88 14.58 -0.41
CA ASP A 29 -15.06 14.74 0.44
C ASP A 29 -14.78 15.71 1.61
N LYS A 30 -13.67 15.53 2.33
CA LYS A 30 -13.31 16.36 3.47
C LYS A 30 -12.93 17.79 3.07
N ILE A 31 -12.19 17.97 1.97
CA ILE A 31 -11.83 19.30 1.47
C ILE A 31 -13.08 20.05 0.98
N SER A 32 -14.03 19.36 0.33
CA SER A 32 -15.26 19.99 -0.17
C SER A 32 -16.20 20.46 0.95
N LYS A 33 -16.17 19.77 2.10
CA LYS A 33 -16.98 20.10 3.30
C LYS A 33 -16.28 21.08 4.23
N ALA A 34 -15.04 21.45 3.96
CA ALA A 34 -14.27 22.38 4.80
C ALA A 34 -14.79 23.82 4.64
N SER A 35 -14.84 24.57 5.75
CA SER A 35 -15.08 26.01 5.70
C SER A 35 -13.85 26.73 5.14
N GLU A 36 -14.04 27.93 4.57
CA GLU A 36 -12.92 28.75 4.05
C GLU A 36 -11.79 28.95 5.07
N ALA A 37 -12.13 29.11 6.36
CA ALA A 37 -11.15 29.27 7.44
C ALA A 37 -10.32 27.99 7.73
N THR A 38 -10.83 26.80 7.40
CA THR A 38 -10.20 25.50 7.73
C THR A 38 -9.70 24.73 6.51
N LYS A 39 -10.10 25.15 5.31
CA LYS A 39 -9.81 24.48 4.03
C LYS A 39 -8.32 24.28 3.78
N SER A 40 -7.49 25.29 4.09
CA SER A 40 -6.04 25.20 3.92
C SER A 40 -5.44 24.09 4.81
N ASN A 41 -5.81 24.05 6.09
CA ASN A 41 -5.31 23.05 7.04
C ASN A 41 -5.75 21.63 6.65
N ILE A 42 -7.02 21.46 6.26
CA ILE A 42 -7.56 20.15 5.84
C ILE A 42 -6.90 19.69 4.54
N THR A 43 -6.68 20.61 3.59
CA THR A 43 -5.99 20.29 2.32
C THR A 43 -4.55 19.86 2.57
N LEU A 44 -3.82 20.60 3.40
CA LEU A 44 -2.44 20.25 3.76
C LEU A 44 -2.36 18.89 4.47
N GLN A 45 -3.28 18.62 5.41
CA GLN A 45 -3.35 17.34 6.10
C GLN A 45 -3.54 16.17 5.13
N TRP A 46 -4.50 16.28 4.20
CA TRP A 46 -4.75 15.24 3.20
C TRP A 46 -3.62 15.10 2.18
N ALA A 47 -2.97 16.20 1.81
CA ALA A 47 -1.80 16.16 0.94
C ALA A 47 -0.66 15.34 1.56
N ILE A 48 -0.38 15.54 2.85
CA ILE A 48 0.63 14.78 3.60
C ILE A 48 0.24 13.29 3.68
N ILE A 49 -1.03 12.99 3.99
CA ILE A 49 -1.53 11.60 4.04
C ILE A 49 -1.31 10.92 2.68
N LEU A 50 -1.76 11.53 1.58
CA LEU A 50 -1.59 10.95 0.24
C LEU A 50 -0.12 10.77 -0.11
N PHE A 51 0.72 11.76 0.20
CA PHE A 51 2.15 11.71 -0.08
C PHE A 51 2.86 10.55 0.62
N ILE A 52 2.50 10.24 1.86
CA ILE A 52 3.10 9.14 2.64
C ILE A 52 2.49 7.79 2.26
N PHE A 53 1.16 7.72 2.11
CA PHE A 53 0.48 6.43 1.92
C PHE A 53 0.60 5.89 0.49
N ILE A 54 0.76 6.73 -0.53
CA ILE A 54 0.99 6.27 -1.91
C ILE A 54 2.25 5.39 -2.02
N PRO A 55 3.47 5.81 -1.59
CA PRO A 55 4.65 4.97 -1.67
C PRO A 55 4.53 3.70 -0.82
N VAL A 56 3.82 3.75 0.32
CA VAL A 56 3.51 2.55 1.11
C VAL A 56 2.64 1.57 0.32
N CYS A 57 1.59 2.06 -0.36
CA CYS A 57 0.73 1.21 -1.19
C CYS A 57 1.49 0.62 -2.39
N ILE A 58 2.43 1.37 -2.97
CA ILE A 58 3.33 0.86 -4.02
C ILE A 58 4.19 -0.28 -3.47
N GLY A 59 4.79 -0.11 -2.29
CA GLY A 59 5.54 -1.17 -1.62
C GLY A 59 4.71 -2.43 -1.37
N LEU A 60 3.47 -2.29 -0.90
CA LEU A 60 2.54 -3.40 -0.70
C LEU A 60 2.16 -4.09 -2.01
N MET A 61 2.01 -3.33 -3.11
CA MET A 61 1.72 -3.87 -4.43
C MET A 61 2.90 -4.70 -4.96
N ILE A 62 4.14 -4.19 -4.82
CA ILE A 62 5.37 -4.90 -5.20
C ILE A 62 5.51 -6.18 -4.37
N PHE A 63 5.31 -6.09 -3.05
CA PHE A 63 5.33 -7.25 -2.15
C PHE A 63 4.28 -8.29 -2.54
N GLY A 64 3.04 -7.85 -2.81
CA GLY A 64 1.96 -8.74 -3.22
C GLY A 64 2.26 -9.44 -4.55
N TYR A 65 2.81 -8.72 -5.51
CA TYR A 65 3.22 -9.26 -6.82
C TYR A 65 4.30 -10.34 -6.68
N TYR A 66 5.35 -10.09 -5.92
CA TYR A 66 6.41 -11.08 -5.70
C TYR A 66 5.95 -12.27 -4.85
N SER A 67 4.99 -12.06 -3.94
CA SER A 67 4.32 -13.14 -3.19
C SER A 67 3.48 -14.05 -4.08
N VAL A 68 2.79 -13.50 -5.08
CA VAL A 68 2.04 -14.31 -6.04
C VAL A 68 2.97 -15.12 -6.96
N LYS A 69 4.13 -14.57 -7.31
CA LYS A 69 5.17 -15.26 -8.10
C LYS A 69 5.91 -16.38 -7.37
N GLY A 70 5.65 -16.58 -6.07
CA GLY A 70 6.32 -17.61 -5.27
C GLY A 70 7.78 -17.29 -4.94
N LEU A 71 8.24 -16.05 -5.15
CA LEU A 71 9.61 -15.63 -4.80
C LEU A 71 9.85 -15.59 -3.29
N TYR A 72 8.79 -15.64 -2.49
CA TYR A 72 8.84 -15.75 -1.02
C TYR A 72 8.49 -17.17 -0.52
N ASP A 73 8.46 -18.17 -1.42
CA ASP A 73 8.16 -19.56 -1.05
C ASP A 73 9.31 -20.20 -0.28
N HIS A 74 10.56 -19.92 -0.66
CA HIS A 74 11.77 -20.28 0.07
C HIS A 74 12.64 -19.04 0.27
N LEU A 75 12.82 -18.63 1.52
CA LEU A 75 13.78 -17.59 1.89
C LEU A 75 15.01 -18.30 2.48
N PRO A 76 16.23 -17.89 2.11
CA PRO A 76 17.44 -18.52 2.64
C PRO A 76 17.44 -18.40 4.17
N GLU A 77 17.50 -19.55 4.85
CA GLU A 77 17.50 -19.61 6.32
C GLU A 77 18.93 -19.52 6.89
N SER A 78 19.93 -19.69 6.03
CA SER A 78 21.35 -19.64 6.34
C SER A 78 22.12 -18.90 5.26
N SER A 79 23.12 -18.10 5.65
CA SER A 79 24.04 -17.45 4.70
C SER A 79 24.78 -18.43 3.79
N ALA A 80 24.87 -19.71 4.18
CA ALA A 80 25.45 -20.77 3.36
C ALA A 80 24.60 -21.13 2.13
N GLU A 81 23.30 -20.79 2.14
CA GLU A 81 22.38 -20.98 1.00
C GLU A 81 22.50 -19.86 -0.04
N ILE A 82 23.24 -18.79 0.27
CA ILE A 82 23.53 -17.66 -0.61
C ILE A 82 24.97 -17.83 -1.10
N THR A 83 25.23 -18.85 -1.92
CA THR A 83 26.48 -18.97 -2.66
C THR A 83 26.21 -18.70 -4.14
N ASP A 84 27.05 -17.85 -4.75
CA ASP A 84 26.95 -17.40 -6.15
C ASP A 84 26.86 -18.55 -7.16
#